data_AF-A0A3C1Q5S8-F1
#
_entry.id   AF-A0A3C1Q5S8-F1
#
_cell.length_a   1.000
_cell.length_b   1.000
_cell.length_c   1.000
_cell.angle_alpha   90.00
_cell.angle_beta   90.00
_cell.angle_gamma   90.00
#
_symmetry.space_group_name_H-M   'P 1'
#
loop_
_entity.id
_entity.type
_entity.pdbx_description
1 polymer ?
#
loop_
_entity_poly.entity_id
_entity_poly.type
_entity_poly.pdbx_seq_one_letter_code
_entity_poly.pdbx_strand_id
1 'polypeptide(L)'
;RKGAEAILKGEDDRLLVVVGPCSIHDPSAAIEYAMRLKEAAAIYQKDLHIIMRVYFEKPRTTVGWKGLINDPNLNDSFDINQGLRTARELLLQLAEMG
;
A
#
# COMPACT_ATOMS: atom_id res chain seq x y z
N ARG A 1 6.74 4.90 -10.86
CA ARG A 1 7.51 3.98 -11.74
C ARG A 1 8.85 4.60 -12.13
N LYS A 2 8.88 5.65 -12.97
CA LYS A 2 10.14 6.30 -13.41
C LYS A 2 11.17 6.59 -12.30
N GLY A 3 10.73 7.10 -11.13
CA GLY A 3 11.64 7.37 -10.00
C GLY A 3 12.35 6.11 -9.47
N ALA A 4 11.59 5.05 -9.17
CA ALA A 4 12.16 3.76 -8.77
C ALA A 4 13.06 3.15 -9.86
N GLU A 5 12.70 3.28 -11.14
CA GLU A 5 13.54 2.81 -12.25
C GLU A 5 14.88 3.55 -12.34
N ALA A 6 14.88 4.88 -12.18
CA ALA A 6 16.11 5.69 -12.19
C ALA A 6 17.04 5.28 -11.03
N ILE A 7 16.50 5.09 -9.82
CA ILE A 7 17.27 4.64 -8.66
C ILE A 7 17.87 3.25 -8.90
N LEU A 8 17.09 2.30 -9.42
CA LEU A 8 17.58 0.94 -9.73
C LEU A 8 18.66 0.92 -10.82
N LYS A 9 18.68 1.94 -11.70
CA LYS A 9 19.72 2.12 -12.72
C LYS A 9 20.92 2.94 -12.23
N GLY A 10 20.87 3.51 -11.03
CA GLY A 10 21.89 4.43 -10.51
C GLY A 10 21.87 5.83 -11.15
N GLU A 11 20.78 6.20 -11.82
CA GLU A 11 20.58 7.52 -12.44
C GLU A 11 20.04 8.57 -11.43
N ASP A 12 19.55 8.12 -10.27
CA ASP A 12 19.05 8.91 -9.15
C ASP A 12 19.65 8.31 -7.86
N ASP A 13 20.32 9.13 -7.06
CA ASP A 13 21.08 8.72 -5.87
C ASP A 13 20.22 8.61 -4.60
N ARG A 14 18.93 8.95 -4.69
CA ARG A 14 17.98 8.80 -3.58
C ARG A 14 17.76 7.35 -3.19
N LEU A 15 17.41 7.14 -1.93
CA LEU A 15 17.02 5.83 -1.42
C LEU A 15 15.57 5.51 -1.76
N LEU A 16 15.33 4.40 -2.45
CA LEU A 16 13.99 3.83 -2.63
C LEU A 16 13.49 3.22 -1.31
N VAL A 17 12.36 3.72 -0.79
CA VAL A 17 11.79 3.27 0.49
C VAL A 17 10.37 2.75 0.26
N VAL A 18 10.16 1.45 0.46
CA VAL A 18 8.82 0.84 0.45
C VAL A 18 8.37 0.65 1.91
N VAL A 19 7.41 1.47 2.36
CA VAL A 19 7.01 1.53 3.77
C VAL A 19 5.50 1.65 3.94
N GLY A 20 4.95 0.98 4.94
CA GLY A 20 3.51 1.00 5.21
C GLY A 20 3.04 -0.16 6.09
N PRO A 21 1.73 -0.28 6.34
CA PRO A 21 1.14 -1.36 7.15
C PRO A 21 1.50 -2.75 6.62
N CYS A 22 1.52 -3.76 7.50
CA CYS A 22 1.86 -5.14 7.12
C CYS A 22 0.92 -5.68 6.05
N SER A 23 -0.37 -5.43 6.21
CA SER A 23 -1.45 -5.65 5.26
C SER A 23 -2.54 -4.62 5.54
N ILE A 24 -3.25 -4.21 4.50
CA ILE A 24 -4.42 -3.37 4.62
C ILE A 24 -5.61 -4.24 4.98
N HIS A 25 -6.32 -3.89 6.06
CA HIS A 25 -7.61 -4.48 6.45
C HIS A 25 -8.69 -3.41 6.61
N ASP A 26 -8.32 -2.15 6.85
CA ASP A 26 -9.20 -0.99 6.96
C ASP A 26 -8.78 0.09 5.93
N PRO A 27 -9.60 0.34 4.89
CA PRO A 27 -9.34 1.39 3.90
C PRO A 27 -9.26 2.80 4.49
N SER A 28 -10.07 3.13 5.50
CA SER A 28 -10.08 4.47 6.09
C SER A 28 -8.78 4.76 6.84
N ALA A 29 -8.30 3.80 7.65
CA ALA A 29 -6.99 3.91 8.28
C ALA A 29 -5.83 3.93 7.27
N ALA A 30 -5.98 3.25 6.12
CA ALA A 30 -4.98 3.30 5.05
C ALA A 30 -4.87 4.71 4.43
N ILE A 31 -6.00 5.38 4.21
CA ILE A 31 -6.03 6.77 3.73
C ILE A 31 -5.41 7.72 4.75
N GLU A 32 -5.75 7.58 6.04
CA GLU A 32 -5.13 8.39 7.11
C GLU A 32 -3.61 8.22 7.14
N TYR A 33 -3.13 6.98 7.04
CA TYR A 33 -1.70 6.70 6.96
C TYR A 33 -1.06 7.35 5.73
N ALA A 34 -1.73 7.28 4.57
CA ALA A 34 -1.24 7.87 3.34
C ALA A 34 -1.11 9.40 3.43
N MET A 35 -2.05 10.08 4.10
CA MET A 35 -1.97 11.52 4.33
C MET A 35 -0.71 11.88 5.13
N ARG A 36 -0.44 11.17 6.23
CA ARG A 36 0.78 11.39 7.04
C ARG A 36 2.05 11.04 6.27
N LEU A 37 2.03 9.95 5.50
CA LEU A 37 3.18 9.53 4.70
C LEU A 37 3.50 10.53 3.60
N LYS A 38 2.48 11.15 2.99
CA LYS A 38 2.65 12.19 1.97
C LYS A 38 3.37 13.42 2.53
N GLU A 39 3.01 13.86 3.74
CA GLU A 39 3.72 14.95 4.43
C GLU A 39 5.19 14.61 4.69
N ALA A 40 5.46 13.40 5.20
CA ALA A 40 6.82 12.93 5.42
C ALA A 40 7.61 12.81 4.09
N ALA A 41 6.99 12.29 3.03
CA ALA A 41 7.60 12.17 1.72
C ALA A 41 8.00 13.53 1.14
N ALA A 42 7.19 14.58 1.36
CA ALA A 42 7.52 15.94 0.95
C ALA A 42 8.73 16.51 1.70
N ILE A 43 8.87 16.22 3.00
CA ILE A 43 9.99 16.66 3.83
C ILE A 43 11.31 16.02 3.35
N TYR A 44 11.29 14.72 3.05
CA TYR A 44 12.50 13.95 2.70
C TYR A 44 12.72 13.73 1.20
N GLN A 45 11.95 14.40 0.33
CA GLN A 45 11.94 14.15 -1.13
C GLN A 45 13.29 14.29 -1.83
N LYS A 46 14.23 15.04 -1.24
CA LYS A 46 15.58 15.23 -1.77
C LYS A 46 16.45 13.98 -1.63
N ASP A 47 16.22 13.18 -0.59
CA ASP A 47 17.06 12.04 -0.23
C ASP A 47 16.32 10.70 -0.40
N LEU A 48 14.99 10.71 -0.32
CA LEU A 48 14.14 9.51 -0.33
C LEU A 48 13.12 9.54 -1.48
N HIS A 49 12.96 8.39 -2.14
CA HIS A 49 11.81 8.08 -2.98
C HIS A 49 10.89 7.10 -2.26
N ILE A 50 9.88 7.64 -1.57
CA ILE A 50 8.96 6.88 -0.72
C ILE A 50 7.80 6.32 -1.56
N ILE A 51 7.51 5.03 -1.40
CA ILE A 51 6.35 4.34 -1.97
C ILE A 51 5.59 3.66 -0.82
N MET A 52 4.29 3.96 -0.70
CA MET A 52 3.44 3.32 0.30
C MET A 52 3.31 1.81 0.03
N ARG A 53 3.49 0.99 1.06
CA ARG A 53 3.15 -0.43 1.01
C ARG A 53 1.63 -0.62 1.16
N VAL A 54 0.98 -1.09 0.10
CA VAL A 54 -0.45 -1.39 0.05
C VAL A 54 -0.67 -2.87 -0.27
N TYR A 55 -0.44 -3.75 0.72
CA TYR A 55 -0.55 -5.19 0.54
C TYR A 55 -1.92 -5.69 0.98
N PHE A 56 -2.65 -6.29 0.06
CA PHE A 56 -4.00 -6.83 0.32
C PHE A 56 -4.01 -8.30 0.73
N GLU A 57 -2.89 -8.99 0.61
CA GLU A 57 -2.80 -10.42 0.86
C GLU A 57 -1.71 -10.73 1.87
N LYS A 58 -1.92 -11.83 2.60
CA LYS A 58 -0.95 -12.37 3.53
C LYS A 58 -0.79 -13.87 3.30
N PRO A 59 0.38 -14.33 2.81
CA PRO A 59 0.64 -15.77 2.75
C PRO A 59 0.67 -16.33 4.18
N ARG A 60 0.02 -17.46 4.37
CA ARG A 60 -0.06 -18.19 5.65
C ARG A 60 0.49 -19.59 5.47
N THR A 61 1.21 -20.07 6.48
CA THR A 61 1.69 -21.46 6.56
C THR A 61 0.62 -22.42 7.08
N THR A 62 -0.30 -21.93 7.92
CA THR A 62 -1.39 -22.73 8.51
C THR A 62 -2.75 -22.08 8.26
N VAL A 63 -3.41 -21.57 9.31
CA VAL A 63 -4.74 -20.93 9.26
C VAL A 63 -4.64 -19.46 9.65
N GLY A 64 -5.61 -18.67 9.19
CA GLY A 64 -5.74 -17.26 9.54
C GLY A 64 -6.17 -16.42 8.35
N TRP A 65 -6.56 -15.18 8.64
CA TRP A 65 -7.06 -14.25 7.63
C TRP A 65 -6.09 -14.08 6.47
N LYS A 66 -6.58 -14.25 5.24
CA LYS A 66 -5.75 -14.26 4.01
C LYS A 66 -5.56 -12.89 3.38
N GLY A 67 -6.28 -11.88 3.84
CA GLY A 67 -6.17 -10.52 3.32
C GLY A 67 -7.49 -9.90 2.87
N LEU A 68 -7.49 -8.58 2.63
CA LEU A 68 -8.67 -7.78 2.30
C LEU A 68 -9.38 -8.27 1.04
N ILE A 69 -8.61 -8.69 0.03
CA ILE A 69 -9.21 -9.24 -1.19
C ILE A 69 -9.92 -10.57 -0.91
N ASN A 70 -9.34 -11.41 -0.05
CA ASN A 70 -9.90 -12.74 0.21
C ASN A 70 -11.11 -12.68 1.16
N ASP A 71 -11.03 -11.89 2.22
CA ASP A 71 -12.06 -11.81 3.26
C ASP A 71 -12.17 -10.36 3.79
N PRO A 72 -12.87 -9.46 3.06
CA PRO A 72 -12.89 -8.03 3.39
C PRO A 72 -13.60 -7.71 4.71
N ASN A 73 -14.51 -8.58 5.15
CA ASN A 73 -15.34 -8.37 6.33
C ASN A 73 -14.74 -8.97 7.62
N LEU A 74 -13.56 -9.61 7.54
CA LEU A 74 -12.86 -10.23 8.67
C LEU A 74 -13.72 -11.25 9.43
N ASN A 75 -14.58 -11.98 8.72
CA ASN A 75 -15.58 -12.86 9.30
C ASN A 75 -15.70 -14.21 8.56
N ASP A 76 -14.68 -14.58 7.77
CA ASP A 76 -14.64 -15.81 6.98
C ASP A 76 -15.78 -15.94 5.94
N SER A 77 -16.37 -14.83 5.48
CA SER A 77 -17.39 -14.86 4.42
C SER A 77 -16.79 -15.08 3.03
N PHE A 78 -15.50 -14.80 2.87
CA PHE A 78 -14.76 -14.91 1.62
C PHE A 78 -15.39 -14.16 0.44
N ASP A 79 -15.92 -12.95 0.68
CA ASP A 79 -16.50 -12.12 -0.38
C ASP A 79 -15.40 -11.47 -1.25
N ILE A 80 -14.82 -12.27 -2.14
CA ILE A 80 -13.73 -11.87 -3.01
C ILE A 80 -14.16 -10.74 -3.97
N ASN A 81 -15.42 -10.75 -4.41
CA ASN A 81 -15.93 -9.74 -5.32
C ASN A 81 -16.02 -8.38 -4.64
N GLN A 82 -16.47 -8.33 -3.39
CA GLN A 82 -16.39 -7.11 -2.58
C GLN A 82 -14.93 -6.72 -2.35
N GLY A 83 -14.08 -7.67 -1.94
CA GLY A 83 -12.67 -7.43 -1.67
C GLY A 83 -11.90 -6.83 -2.84
N LEU A 84 -12.13 -7.31 -4.07
CA LEU A 84 -11.53 -6.76 -5.29
C LEU A 84 -11.98 -5.32 -5.56
N ARG A 85 -13.26 -5.00 -5.35
CA ARG A 85 -13.79 -3.64 -5.53
C ARG A 85 -13.18 -2.69 -4.51
N THR A 86 -13.21 -3.06 -3.23
CA THR A 86 -12.62 -2.27 -2.13
C THR A 86 -11.12 -2.05 -2.32
N ALA A 87 -10.36 -3.09 -2.68
CA ALA A 87 -8.93 -2.98 -2.93
C ALA A 87 -8.62 -2.03 -4.10
N ARG A 88 -9.38 -2.15 -5.21
CA ARG A 88 -9.21 -1.28 -6.37
C ARG A 88 -9.58 0.16 -6.09
N GLU A 89 -10.69 0.40 -5.39
CA GLU A 89 -11.13 1.73 -4.98
C GLU A 89 -10.08 2.41 -4.10
N LEU A 90 -9.54 1.70 -3.11
CA LEU A 90 -8.47 2.23 -2.28
C LEU A 90 -7.22 2.57 -3.11
N LEU A 91 -6.78 1.69 -4.02
CA LEU A 91 -5.63 1.97 -4.88
C LEU A 91 -5.84 3.22 -5.75
N LEU A 92 -7.05 3.43 -6.26
CA LEU A 92 -7.40 4.63 -7.04
C LEU A 92 -7.31 5.88 -6.17
N GLN A 93 -7.94 5.87 -5.00
CA GLN A 93 -7.90 7.00 -4.05
C GLN A 93 -6.45 7.35 -3.65
N LEU A 94 -5.64 6.34 -3.31
CA LEU A 94 -4.23 6.55 -2.95
C LEU A 94 -3.42 7.11 -4.13
N ALA A 95 -3.66 6.65 -5.35
CA ALA A 95 -2.97 7.15 -6.54
C ALA A 95 -3.39 8.60 -6.91
N GLU A 96 -4.65 8.97 -6.67
CA GLU A 96 -5.15 10.34 -6.88
C GLU A 96 -4.59 11.32 -5.85
N MET A 97 -4.19 10.84 -4.67
CA MET A 97 -3.53 11.66 -3.65
C MET A 97 -2.10 12.09 -4.04
N GLY A 98 -1.46 11.41 -5.00
CA GLY A 98 -0.11 11.71 -5.50
C GLY A 98 1.00 10.87 -4.87
#